data_AF-A0A9W6WMM2-F1
#
_entry.id   AF-A0A9W6WMM2-F1
#
_cell.length_a   1.000
_cell.length_b   1.000
_cell.length_c   1.000
_cell.angle_alpha   90.00
_cell.angle_beta   90.00
_cell.angle_gamma   90.00
#
_symmetry.space_group_name_H-M   'P 1'
#
loop_
_entity.id
_entity.type
_entity.pdbx_description
1 polymer ?
#
loop_
_entity_poly.entity_id
_entity_poly.type
_entity_poly.pdbx_seq_one_letter_code
_entity_poly.pdbx_strand_id
1 'polypeptide(L)'
;MLCYEHSANVKPDIVLLGKAISGGVLPVSAVLSSKEIMLTLEPGCHGSTYGGNPLACRVAIAALDVVKDENLVERAQELGDFLKDELTKLQSESNDLHGIYVY
;
A
#
# COMPACT_ATOMS: atom_id res chain seq x y z
N MET A 1 3.00 -7.65 1.96
CA MET A 1 2.54 -6.36 2.56
C MET A 1 2.59 -5.22 1.55
N LEU A 2 3.73 -4.96 0.91
CA LEU A 2 3.86 -3.92 -0.10
C LEU A 2 3.80 -4.51 -1.51
N CYS A 3 3.23 -3.76 -2.46
CA CYS A 3 2.98 -4.26 -3.83
C CYS A 3 4.24 -4.80 -4.52
N TYR A 4 5.40 -4.15 -4.34
CA TYR A 4 6.65 -4.61 -4.96
C TYR A 4 7.08 -6.01 -4.51
N GLU A 5 6.66 -6.47 -3.32
CA GLU A 5 6.97 -7.80 -2.79
C GLU A 5 6.28 -8.92 -3.58
N HIS A 6 5.23 -8.60 -4.35
CA HIS A 6 4.54 -9.56 -5.22
C HIS A 6 5.25 -9.74 -6.57
N SER A 7 6.33 -9.01 -6.83
CA SER A 7 7.13 -9.13 -8.06
C SER A 7 8.51 -9.70 -7.74
N ALA A 8 8.89 -10.78 -8.43
CA ALA A 8 10.18 -11.41 -8.23
C ALA A 8 11.33 -10.46 -8.59
N ASN A 9 12.37 -10.41 -7.74
CA ASN A 9 13.59 -9.63 -7.93
C ASN A 9 13.40 -8.11 -8.05
N VAL A 10 12.30 -7.55 -7.52
CA VAL A 10 12.11 -6.10 -7.44
C VAL A 10 12.60 -5.59 -6.07
N LYS A 11 13.57 -4.67 -6.10
CA LYS A 11 14.03 -3.93 -4.93
C LYS A 11 14.04 -2.43 -5.26
N PRO A 12 13.04 -1.67 -4.81
CA PRO A 12 12.98 -0.25 -5.09
C PRO A 12 13.98 0.53 -4.25
N ASP A 13 14.58 1.57 -4.84
CA ASP A 13 15.42 2.54 -4.13
C ASP A 13 14.60 3.47 -3.24
N ILE A 14 13.38 3.81 -3.67
CA ILE A 14 12.43 4.66 -2.95
C ILE A 14 11.03 4.05 -3.05
N VAL A 15 10.31 4.02 -1.93
CA VAL A 15 8.91 3.61 -1.82
C VAL A 15 8.08 4.75 -1.26
N LEU A 16 6.95 5.03 -1.90
CA LEU A 16 6.01 6.06 -1.46
C LEU A 16 4.79 5.41 -0.82
N LEU A 17 4.44 5.85 0.38
CA LEU A 17 3.23 5.42 1.09
C LEU A 17 2.32 6.61 1.38
N GLY A 18 1.03 6.33 1.45
CA GLY A 18 -0.03 7.31 1.73
C GLY A 18 -1.37 6.62 1.84
N LYS A 19 -2.45 7.28 1.42
CA LYS A 19 -3.82 6.74 1.43
C LYS A 19 -4.18 6.14 2.80
N ALA A 20 -4.32 4.80 2.86
CA ALA A 20 -4.79 4.06 4.01
C ALA A 20 -3.70 3.77 5.06
N ILE A 21 -2.48 4.31 4.92
CA ILE A 21 -1.41 4.12 5.93
C ILE A 21 -1.82 4.57 7.34
N SER A 22 -2.77 5.49 7.46
CA SER A 22 -3.36 5.96 8.72
C SER A 22 -4.74 5.37 9.03
N GLY A 23 -5.16 4.33 8.29
CA GLY A 23 -6.52 3.79 8.36
C GLY A 23 -7.59 4.78 7.88
N GLY A 24 -7.20 5.84 7.15
CA GLY A 24 -8.11 6.89 6.69
C GLY A 24 -8.52 7.89 7.79
N VAL A 25 -7.92 7.82 8.98
CA VAL A 25 -8.29 8.66 10.13
C VAL A 25 -7.65 10.05 10.04
N LEU A 26 -6.37 10.13 9.66
CA LEU A 26 -5.63 11.39 9.49
C LEU A 26 -4.82 11.38 8.20
N PRO A 27 -4.61 12.53 7.52
CA PRO A 27 -3.73 12.58 6.36
C PRO A 27 -2.28 12.25 6.75
N VAL A 28 -1.76 11.14 6.22
CA VAL A 28 -0.38 10.71 6.44
C VAL A 28 0.20 10.20 5.12
N SER A 29 1.44 10.59 4.84
CA SER A 29 2.27 10.01 3.79
C SER A 29 3.68 9.76 4.33
N ALA A 30 4.40 8.84 3.70
CA ALA A 30 5.77 8.51 4.05
C ALA A 30 6.60 8.22 2.80
N VAL A 31 7.86 8.64 2.83
CA VAL A 31 8.87 8.28 1.83
C VAL A 31 9.86 7.34 2.52
N LEU A 32 9.96 6.11 2.04
CA LEU A 32 10.87 5.11 2.54
C LEU A 32 11.99 4.94 1.54
N SER A 33 13.23 4.98 2.00
CA SER A 33 14.41 4.77 1.16
C SER A 33 15.59 4.33 2.01
N SER A 34 16.68 3.90 1.37
CA SER A 34 17.93 3.55 2.04
C SER A 34 18.55 4.78 2.71
N LYS A 35 19.40 4.55 3.72
CA LYS A 35 20.13 5.65 4.37
C LYS A 35 21.01 6.40 3.39
N GLU A 36 21.65 5.70 2.46
CA GLU A 36 22.51 6.30 1.44
C GLU A 36 21.77 7.37 0.64
N ILE A 37 20.54 7.08 0.20
CA ILE A 37 19.71 8.04 -0.55
C ILE A 37 19.15 9.11 0.38
N MET A 38 18.58 8.74 1.53
CA MET A 38 17.95 9.70 2.45
C MET A 38 18.94 10.73 3.01
N LEU A 39 20.20 10.35 3.22
CA LEU A 39 21.25 11.22 3.74
C LEU A 39 21.84 12.17 2.68
N THR A 40 21.41 12.09 1.42
CA THR A 40 21.73 13.11 0.41
C THR A 40 20.90 14.39 0.59
N LEU A 41 19.81 14.34 1.36
CA LEU A 41 18.97 15.50 1.64
C LEU A 41 19.64 16.41 2.68
N GLU A 42 19.84 17.66 2.32
CA GLU A 42 20.36 18.68 3.23
C GLU A 42 19.23 19.31 4.05
N PRO A 43 19.54 19.89 5.23
CA PRO A 43 18.56 20.64 6.02
C PRO A 43 17.87 21.73 5.17
N GLY A 44 16.55 21.67 5.08
CA GLY A 44 15.73 22.62 4.31
C GLY A 44 15.37 22.19 2.88
N CYS A 45 15.95 21.10 2.35
CA CYS A 45 15.60 20.59 1.01
C CYS A 45 14.23 19.91 0.95
N HIS A 46 13.80 19.32 2.05
CA HIS A 46 12.52 18.63 2.16
C HIS A 46 11.95 18.85 3.55
N GLY A 47 10.73 19.38 3.61
CA GLY A 47 10.08 19.71 4.86
C GLY A 47 8.58 19.88 4.67
N SER A 48 7.85 19.71 5.76
CA SER A 48 6.42 19.94 5.82
C SER A 48 6.10 20.53 7.19
N THR A 49 5.25 21.56 7.21
CA THR A 49 4.77 22.17 8.46
C THR A 49 4.14 21.14 9.40
N TYR A 50 3.54 20.09 8.85
CA TYR A 50 2.90 19.01 9.59
C TYR A 50 3.67 17.68 9.51
N GLY A 51 4.88 17.69 8.94
CA GLY A 51 5.72 16.51 8.81
C GLY A 51 6.13 15.97 10.17
N GLY A 52 6.04 14.65 10.36
CA GLY A 52 6.40 14.00 11.62
C GLY A 52 5.50 14.37 12.80
N ASN A 53 4.26 14.80 12.55
CA ASN A 53 3.29 15.09 13.61
C ASN A 53 3.10 13.86 14.53
N PRO A 54 3.33 13.97 15.86
CA PRO A 54 3.27 12.82 16.77
C PRO A 54 1.92 12.11 16.82
N LEU A 55 0.81 12.85 16.74
CA LEU A 55 -0.53 12.28 16.72
C LEU A 55 -0.75 11.49 15.42
N ALA A 56 -0.38 12.08 14.28
CA ALA A 56 -0.49 11.42 12.98
C ALA A 56 0.36 10.14 12.91
N CYS A 57 1.58 10.19 13.47
CA CYS A 57 2.45 9.01 13.59
C CYS A 57 1.82 7.93 14.47
N ARG A 58 1.23 8.29 15.63
CA ARG A 58 0.60 7.30 16.51
C ARG A 58 -0.61 6.64 15.86
N VAL A 59 -1.42 7.41 15.13
CA VAL A 59 -2.55 6.89 14.35
C VAL A 59 -2.08 5.95 13.24
N ALA A 60 -1.03 6.30 12.51
CA ALA A 60 -0.46 5.43 11.47
C ALA A 60 0.10 4.12 12.04
N ILE A 61 0.78 4.18 13.20
CA ILE A 61 1.26 2.97 13.89
C ILE A 61 0.07 2.07 14.27
N ALA A 62 -0.97 2.63 14.89
CA ALA A 62 -2.14 1.84 15.29
C ALA A 62 -2.85 1.20 14.07
N ALA A 63 -2.93 1.89 12.93
CA ALA A 63 -3.49 1.33 11.71
C ALA A 63 -2.63 0.17 11.16
N LEU A 64 -1.30 0.30 11.20
CA LEU A 64 -0.38 -0.76 10.78
C LEU A 64 -0.43 -1.98 11.72
N ASP A 65 -0.59 -1.76 13.03
CA ASP A 65 -0.78 -2.82 14.01
C ASP A 65 -2.04 -3.64 13.67
N VAL A 66 -3.17 -3.00 13.34
CA VAL A 66 -4.40 -3.68 12.90
C VAL A 66 -4.16 -4.52 11.63
N VAL A 67 -3.47 -3.97 10.62
CA VAL A 67 -3.15 -4.71 9.38
C VAL A 67 -2.40 -6.00 9.68
N LYS A 68 -1.48 -5.96 10.66
CA LYS A 68 -0.68 -7.10 11.06
C LYS A 68 -1.47 -8.08 11.95
N ASP A 69 -2.10 -7.59 12.99
CA ASP A 69 -2.76 -8.42 14.01
C ASP A 69 -3.99 -9.15 13.44
N GLU A 70 -4.69 -8.54 12.48
CA GLU A 70 -5.84 -9.15 11.79
C GLU A 70 -5.46 -9.91 10.51
N ASN A 71 -4.17 -10.02 10.17
CA ASN A 71 -3.66 -10.69 8.94
C ASN A 71 -4.39 -10.21 7.68
N LEU A 72 -4.53 -8.89 7.54
CA LEU A 72 -5.32 -8.31 6.45
C LEU A 72 -4.67 -8.51 5.08
N VAL A 73 -3.36 -8.72 5.02
CA VAL A 73 -2.63 -8.95 3.76
C VAL A 73 -3.00 -10.32 3.20
N GLU A 74 -2.95 -11.35 4.03
CA GLU A 74 -3.30 -12.73 3.69
C GLU A 74 -4.79 -12.82 3.32
N ARG A 75 -5.65 -12.18 4.12
CA ARG A 75 -7.08 -12.12 3.85
C ARG A 75 -7.39 -11.40 2.52
N ALA A 76 -6.66 -10.33 2.21
CA ALA A 76 -6.81 -9.62 0.93
C ALA A 76 -6.40 -10.50 -0.26
N GLN A 77 -5.38 -11.35 -0.11
CA GLN A 77 -4.99 -12.32 -1.13
C GLN A 77 -6.11 -13.35 -1.35
N GLU A 78 -6.58 -14.00 -0.28
CA GLU A 78 -7.63 -15.03 -0.36
C GLU A 78 -8.93 -14.50 -0.98
N LEU A 79 -9.40 -13.35 -0.52
CA LEU A 79 -10.62 -12.72 -1.06
C LEU A 79 -10.41 -12.17 -2.46
N GLY A 80 -9.20 -11.71 -2.78
CA GLY A 80 -8.82 -11.25 -4.11
C GLY A 80 -8.86 -12.37 -5.13
N ASP A 81 -8.32 -13.54 -4.79
CA ASP A 81 -8.33 -14.74 -5.63
C ASP A 81 -9.77 -15.23 -5.85
N PHE A 82 -10.57 -15.31 -4.77
CA PHE A 82 -12.00 -15.64 -4.88
C PHE A 82 -12.75 -14.67 -5.81
N LEU A 83 -12.56 -13.36 -5.63
CA LEU A 83 -13.21 -12.34 -6.46
C LEU A 83 -12.80 -12.49 -7.93
N LYS A 84 -11.51 -12.73 -8.20
CA LYS A 84 -10.98 -12.92 -9.54
C LYS A 84 -11.61 -14.14 -10.22
N ASP A 85 -11.66 -15.27 -9.53
CA ASP A 85 -12.25 -16.51 -10.05
C ASP A 85 -13.72 -16.33 -10.42
N GLU A 86 -14.51 -15.70 -9.56
CA GLU A 86 -15.94 -15.45 -9.82
C GLU A 86 -16.15 -14.47 -10.98
N LEU A 87 -15.33 -13.41 -11.08
CA LEU A 87 -15.39 -12.49 -12.22
C LEU A 87 -15.02 -13.19 -13.54
N THR A 88 -14.05 -14.11 -13.54
CA THR A 88 -13.69 -14.89 -14.73
C THR A 88 -14.81 -15.84 -15.16
N LYS A 89 -15.52 -16.48 -14.21
CA LYS A 89 -16.70 -17.30 -14.53
C LYS A 89 -17.80 -16.48 -15.19
N LEU A 90 -18.16 -15.35 -14.60
CA LEU A 90 -19.18 -14.45 -15.15
C LEU A 90 -18.82 -13.95 -16.56
N GLN A 91 -17.55 -13.65 -16.81
CA GLN A 91 -17.07 -13.29 -18.15
C GLN A 91 -17.26 -14.43 -19.14
N SER A 92 -16.99 -15.68 -18.75
CA SER A 92 -17.15 -16.84 -19.63
C SER A 92 -18.61 -17.15 -19.98
N GLU A 93 -19.54 -16.78 -19.12
CA GLU A 93 -20.99 -17.01 -19.30
C GLU A 93 -21.68 -15.88 -20.08
N SER A 94 -21.05 -14.71 -20.20
CA SER A 94 -21.64 -13.55 -20.85
C SER A 94 -20.94 -13.20 -22.16
N ASN A 95 -21.64 -13.38 -23.28
CA ASN A 95 -21.17 -12.97 -24.61
C ASN A 95 -21.01 -11.45 -24.78
N ASP A 96 -21.53 -10.63 -23.86
CA ASP A 96 -21.51 -9.16 -23.93
C ASP A 96 -20.51 -8.50 -22.97
N LEU A 97 -19.85 -9.27 -22.08
CA LEU A 97 -18.83 -8.74 -21.15
C LEU A 97 -17.47 -8.60 -21.83
N HIS A 98 -17.39 -7.71 -22.82
CA HIS A 98 -16.14 -7.30 -23.43
C HIS A 98 -15.45 -6.23 -22.57
N GLY A 99 -14.27 -6.53 -22.02
CA GLY A 99 -13.38 -5.51 -21.45
C GLY A 99 -13.01 -5.63 -19.97
N ILE A 100 -13.52 -6.64 -19.23
CA ILE A 100 -13.05 -6.93 -17.87
C ILE A 100 -11.86 -7.89 -17.99
N TYR A 101 -10.64 -7.36 -17.98
CA TYR A 101 -9.42 -8.17 -17.94
C TYR A 101 -8.94 -8.26 -16.50
N VAL A 102 -9.06 -9.44 -15.89
CA VAL A 102 -8.54 -9.70 -14.54
C VAL A 102 -7.17 -10.34 -14.67
N TYR A 103 -6.12 -9.51 -14.65
CA TYR A 103 -4.71 -9.96 -14.71
C TYR A 103 -4.24 -10.59 -13.42
#